data_AF-A0A9D6W217-F1
#
_entry.id   AF-A0A9D6W217-F1
#
_cell.length_a   1.000
_cell.length_b   1.000
_cell.length_c   1.000
_cell.angle_alpha   90.00
_cell.angle_beta   90.00
_cell.angle_gamma   90.00
#
_symmetry.space_group_name_H-M   'P 1'
#
loop_
_entity.id
_entity.type
_entity.pdbx_description
1 polymer ?
#
loop_
_entity_poly.entity_id
_entity_poly.type
_entity_poly.pdbx_seq_one_letter_code
_entity_poly.pdbx_strand_id
1 'polypeptide(L)'
;MPRGPLLGAMIVPLALAAACRCETRRSRDASAAEPGGALYLPGTRDGGALDAAGPAAGQATTSAQLELAVGDVSAFTRLGEPRPGDWLSVHDEPGQGFAAYVASNPPGRTELRTEIVLLPFGPLDDRQAELLAQVAAFTASYFDVPVRLEAGRSLPRHPDRIRSAAGRQWGQYLTGRFLRDILPDALPPSAIALLGVTMADLYPSPRWNFVFGEALLYDRIGIYSLARLGPEFMNRQRTAEASRLELRRSLQVVTHELGHMFGLVHCIDWACNMNGSNSLEETDRKPLYLCPECLRKLQSNLGFDVLARYDALAAHLESMGLGQDAVWFRRRSAAIRAGLSVVADLLELGQGRAEAGTE
;
A
#
# COMPACT_ATOMS: atom_id res chain seq x y z
N MET A 1 44.59 27.31 -58.52
CA MET A 1 43.53 26.36 -58.92
C MET A 1 43.90 24.97 -58.41
N PRO A 2 42.96 24.14 -57.94
CA PRO A 2 41.65 24.51 -57.38
C PRO A 2 41.25 23.72 -56.10
N ARG A 3 40.31 24.34 -55.35
CA ARG A 3 39.07 23.80 -54.69
C ARG A 3 39.24 22.66 -53.67
N GLY A 4 38.70 22.67 -52.46
CA GLY A 4 37.57 23.37 -51.84
C GLY A 4 37.07 22.55 -50.62
N PRO A 5 36.15 23.06 -49.78
CA PRO A 5 36.08 22.82 -48.32
C PRO A 5 34.81 22.04 -47.86
N LEU A 6 34.61 21.90 -46.53
CA LEU A 6 33.35 22.08 -45.75
C LEU A 6 33.53 21.52 -44.32
N LEU A 7 33.69 22.37 -43.29
CA LEU A 7 32.68 22.84 -42.31
C LEU A 7 31.88 21.74 -41.58
N GLY A 8 32.02 21.71 -40.25
CA GLY A 8 31.17 20.95 -39.34
C GLY A 8 31.55 21.21 -37.88
N ALA A 9 31.11 22.35 -37.34
CA ALA A 9 31.22 22.68 -35.93
C ALA A 9 30.37 21.71 -35.09
N MET A 10 30.99 20.99 -34.14
CA MET A 10 30.25 20.38 -33.04
C MET A 10 30.28 21.30 -31.83
N ILE A 11 29.11 21.87 -31.57
CA ILE A 11 28.72 22.50 -30.32
C ILE A 11 28.75 21.40 -29.24
N VAL A 12 29.60 21.60 -28.22
CA VAL A 12 29.52 20.89 -26.94
C VAL A 12 28.61 21.71 -26.03
N PRO A 13 27.45 21.22 -25.58
CA PRO A 13 26.81 21.81 -24.42
C PRO A 13 27.44 21.22 -23.16
N LEU A 14 28.06 22.13 -22.40
CA LEU A 14 28.24 22.11 -20.95
C LEU A 14 27.18 21.24 -20.24
N ALA A 15 27.60 20.11 -19.69
CA ALA A 15 26.94 19.53 -18.52
C ALA A 15 27.56 20.21 -17.29
N LEU A 16 26.80 21.11 -16.69
CA LEU A 16 27.15 21.74 -15.42
C LEU A 16 27.22 20.67 -14.33
N ALA A 17 28.32 20.69 -13.59
CA ALA A 17 28.57 19.86 -12.43
C ALA A 17 27.62 20.21 -11.27
N ALA A 18 27.20 19.18 -10.53
CA ALA A 18 27.13 19.24 -9.07
C ALA A 18 27.41 17.83 -8.54
N ALA A 19 28.67 17.59 -8.24
CA ALA A 19 29.15 16.41 -7.56
C ALA A 19 29.26 16.67 -6.05
N CYS A 20 29.29 15.55 -5.31
CA CYS A 20 29.93 15.36 -4.00
C CYS A 20 29.18 15.88 -2.76
N ARG A 21 29.21 15.20 -1.61
CA ARG A 21 29.78 13.91 -1.16
C ARG A 21 29.27 13.74 0.28
N CYS A 22 29.12 12.50 0.75
CA CYS A 22 29.53 12.20 2.12
C CYS A 22 30.12 10.79 2.14
N GLU A 23 31.45 10.72 2.00
CA GLU A 23 32.23 9.53 2.35
C GLU A 23 32.74 9.72 3.77
N THR A 24 32.47 8.75 4.65
CA THR A 24 33.42 8.36 5.68
C THR A 24 33.55 6.83 5.68
N ARG A 25 34.69 6.36 5.16
CA ARG A 25 35.17 5.00 5.36
C ARG A 25 35.56 4.81 6.83
N ARG A 26 35.13 3.70 7.44
CA ARG A 26 36.02 2.80 8.18
C ARG A 26 35.46 1.37 8.19
N SER A 27 36.29 0.46 7.73
CA SER A 27 36.12 -0.99 7.66
C SER A 27 36.21 -1.64 9.04
N ARG A 28 35.43 -2.70 9.27
CA ARG A 28 35.87 -3.99 9.84
C ARG A 28 34.79 -5.07 9.69
N ASP A 29 35.26 -6.29 9.49
CA ASP A 29 34.53 -7.49 9.07
C ASP A 29 33.30 -7.84 9.92
N ALA A 30 32.20 -8.20 9.25
CA ALA A 30 31.19 -9.12 9.75
C ALA A 30 30.56 -9.87 8.57
N SER A 31 30.57 -11.20 8.68
CA SER A 31 30.13 -12.17 7.68
C SER A 31 28.66 -12.05 7.31
N ALA A 32 28.40 -12.37 6.04
CA ALA A 32 27.12 -12.32 5.34
C ALA A 32 25.90 -12.84 6.10
N ALA A 33 24.95 -11.93 6.34
CA ALA A 33 23.52 -12.20 6.33
C ALA A 33 22.93 -11.21 5.32
N GLU A 34 22.50 -11.70 4.15
CA GLU A 34 21.93 -10.83 3.12
C GLU A 34 20.45 -10.53 3.43
N PRO A 35 20.02 -9.25 3.49
CA PRO A 35 18.65 -8.92 3.83
C PRO A 35 17.68 -9.23 2.68
N GLY A 36 16.50 -9.71 3.06
CA GLY A 36 15.37 -10.03 2.20
C GLY A 36 14.72 -8.79 1.57
N GLY A 37 13.86 -9.04 0.58
CA GLY A 37 13.33 -8.08 -0.39
C GLY A 37 12.78 -6.77 0.17
N ALA A 38 13.19 -5.65 -0.45
CA ALA A 38 12.69 -4.32 -0.17
C ALA A 38 11.99 -3.69 -1.37
N LEU A 39 10.98 -2.88 -1.07
CA LEU A 39 10.26 -2.00 -2.00
C LEU A 39 11.14 -0.80 -2.38
N TYR A 40 11.27 -0.50 -3.68
CA TYR A 40 12.07 0.59 -4.24
C TYR A 40 11.17 1.76 -4.65
N LEU A 41 11.53 3.01 -4.29
CA LEU A 41 10.77 4.23 -4.61
C LEU A 41 11.67 5.31 -5.27
N PRO A 42 11.28 5.90 -6.42
CA PRO A 42 11.96 7.08 -6.98
C PRO A 42 11.17 8.41 -6.89
N GLY A 43 11.86 9.46 -6.41
CA GLY A 43 11.91 10.87 -6.88
C GLY A 43 10.66 11.75 -7.10
N THR A 44 10.61 12.88 -6.38
CA THR A 44 9.60 13.97 -6.40
C THR A 44 9.62 14.89 -7.64
N ARG A 45 8.45 15.38 -8.11
CA ARG A 45 8.29 16.58 -8.97
C ARG A 45 6.97 17.35 -8.73
N ASP A 46 6.99 18.61 -9.17
CA ASP A 46 6.16 19.77 -8.78
C ASP A 46 4.62 19.66 -8.88
N GLY A 47 3.95 20.28 -7.90
CA GLY A 47 2.52 20.25 -7.67
C GLY A 47 1.70 21.29 -8.44
N GLY A 48 0.55 20.84 -8.94
CA GLY A 48 -0.59 21.68 -9.29
C GLY A 48 -1.62 21.66 -8.16
N ALA A 49 -2.10 22.85 -7.77
CA ALA A 49 -3.04 23.06 -6.68
C ALA A 49 -4.44 22.50 -7.00
N LEU A 50 -5.10 21.93 -5.99
CA LEU A 50 -6.51 21.55 -6.04
C LEU A 50 -7.32 22.45 -5.09
N ASP A 51 -8.41 23.00 -5.61
CA ASP A 51 -9.35 23.87 -4.89
C ASP A 51 -10.19 23.07 -3.89
N ALA A 52 -10.29 23.58 -2.65
CA ALA A 52 -11.08 22.99 -1.58
C ALA A 52 -12.49 23.60 -1.53
N ALA A 53 -13.53 22.79 -1.71
CA ALA A 53 -14.91 23.14 -1.43
C ALA A 53 -15.32 22.71 0.00
N GLY A 54 -16.02 23.58 0.73
CA GLY A 54 -16.39 23.39 2.15
C GLY A 54 -17.48 22.33 2.41
N PRO A 55 -17.66 21.87 3.68
CA PRO A 55 -18.35 20.62 3.90
C PRO A 55 -19.89 20.70 4.00
N ALA A 56 -20.59 19.82 3.28
CA ALA A 56 -22.01 19.50 3.40
C ALA A 56 -22.32 18.58 4.60
N ALA A 57 -23.58 18.42 5.00
CA ALA A 57 -24.00 17.67 6.21
C ALA A 57 -23.45 16.23 6.31
N GLY A 58 -23.19 15.53 5.20
CA GLY A 58 -22.52 14.22 5.18
C GLY A 58 -21.03 14.26 5.57
N GLN A 59 -20.36 15.40 5.36
CA GLN A 59 -18.97 15.61 5.79
C GLN A 59 -18.85 15.87 7.30
N ALA A 60 -19.90 16.37 7.96
CA ALA A 60 -19.89 16.58 9.41
C ALA A 60 -19.90 15.25 10.19
N THR A 61 -20.75 14.29 9.78
CA THR A 61 -20.83 12.96 10.40
C THR A 61 -19.54 12.16 10.19
N THR A 62 -18.97 12.20 8.98
CA THR A 62 -17.69 11.53 8.68
C THR A 62 -16.53 12.15 9.44
N SER A 63 -16.54 13.48 9.66
CA SER A 63 -15.56 14.15 10.51
C SER A 63 -15.64 13.70 11.98
N ALA A 64 -16.85 13.61 12.57
CA ALA A 64 -17.01 13.17 13.96
C ALA A 64 -16.58 11.70 14.16
N GLN A 65 -16.95 10.83 13.22
CA GLN A 65 -16.48 9.44 13.20
C GLN A 65 -14.95 9.35 13.15
N LEU A 66 -14.31 10.13 12.27
CA LEU A 66 -12.86 10.13 12.15
C LEU A 66 -12.20 10.56 13.46
N GLU A 67 -12.66 11.65 14.08
CA GLU A 67 -12.08 12.15 15.32
C GLU A 67 -12.22 11.14 16.47
N LEU A 68 -13.35 10.45 16.59
CA LEU A 68 -13.50 9.35 17.54
C LEU A 68 -12.60 8.15 17.21
N ALA A 69 -12.45 7.83 15.91
CA ALA A 69 -11.65 6.70 15.47
C ALA A 69 -10.15 6.89 15.73
N VAL A 70 -9.63 8.10 15.49
CA VAL A 70 -8.20 8.44 15.63
C VAL A 70 -7.85 9.00 17.01
N GLY A 71 -8.83 9.53 17.75
CA GLY A 71 -8.64 10.11 19.08
C GLY A 71 -8.42 9.07 20.18
N ASP A 72 -9.02 7.87 20.05
CA ASP A 72 -8.76 6.75 20.95
C ASP A 72 -7.46 6.02 20.58
N VAL A 73 -6.34 6.68 20.88
CA VAL A 73 -4.98 6.15 20.66
C VAL A 73 -4.68 4.91 21.50
N SER A 74 -5.44 4.66 22.57
CA SER A 74 -5.24 3.48 23.44
C SER A 74 -5.60 2.16 22.75
N ALA A 75 -6.40 2.23 21.67
CA ALA A 75 -6.76 1.08 20.86
C ALA A 75 -5.66 0.65 19.85
N PHE A 76 -4.54 1.38 19.80
CA PHE A 76 -3.44 1.18 18.87
C PHE A 76 -2.12 0.93 19.59
N THR A 77 -1.25 0.13 18.97
CA THR A 77 0.05 -0.22 19.54
C THR A 77 1.14 0.67 18.94
N ARG A 78 1.93 1.34 19.77
CA ARG A 78 3.15 2.04 19.31
C ARG A 78 4.14 1.04 18.71
N LEU A 79 4.87 1.45 17.67
CA LEU A 79 5.90 0.59 17.11
C LEU A 79 7.02 0.48 18.15
N GLY A 80 7.43 -0.75 18.46
CA GLY A 80 8.56 -1.01 19.36
C GLY A 80 9.89 -0.99 18.60
N GLU A 81 10.97 -1.24 19.33
CA GLU A 81 12.30 -1.41 18.74
C GLU A 81 12.31 -2.55 17.71
N PRO A 82 12.93 -2.34 16.52
CA PRO A 82 13.01 -3.38 15.50
C PRO A 82 13.89 -4.54 15.95
N ARG A 83 13.55 -5.76 15.56
CA ARG A 83 14.43 -6.92 15.77
C ARG A 83 15.61 -6.88 14.78
N PRO A 84 16.74 -7.55 15.06
CA PRO A 84 17.81 -7.66 14.08
C PRO A 84 17.32 -8.23 12.75
N GLY A 85 17.52 -7.48 11.65
CA GLY A 85 17.08 -7.84 10.31
C GLY A 85 15.68 -7.34 9.93
N ASP A 86 14.89 -6.82 10.89
CA ASP A 86 13.65 -6.10 10.61
C ASP A 86 13.95 -4.84 9.78
N TRP A 87 12.95 -4.35 9.05
CA TRP A 87 13.07 -3.24 8.12
C TRP A 87 13.81 -2.03 8.72
N LEU A 88 13.30 -1.51 9.83
CA LEU A 88 13.86 -0.31 10.49
C LEU A 88 15.18 -0.58 11.23
N SER A 89 15.65 -1.83 11.31
CA SER A 89 17.01 -2.12 11.80
C SER A 89 18.08 -1.96 10.71
N VAL A 90 17.67 -1.90 9.44
CA VAL A 90 18.54 -1.85 8.26
C VAL A 90 18.32 -0.57 7.44
N HIS A 91 17.10 -0.03 7.47
CA HIS A 91 16.68 1.13 6.70
C HIS A 91 16.35 2.30 7.63
N ASP A 92 16.95 3.45 7.36
CA ASP A 92 16.60 4.72 7.99
C ASP A 92 15.47 5.38 7.20
N GLU A 93 14.37 5.72 7.87
CA GLU A 93 13.19 6.32 7.27
C GLU A 93 12.76 7.56 8.05
N PRO A 94 12.54 8.69 7.36
CA PRO A 94 12.16 9.94 8.03
C PRO A 94 10.71 9.94 8.53
N GLY A 95 9.92 8.93 8.17
CA GLY A 95 8.47 8.91 8.39
C GLY A 95 7.74 9.95 7.55
N GLN A 96 6.45 10.12 7.81
CA GLN A 96 5.60 11.09 7.14
C GLN A 96 4.50 11.53 8.09
N GLY A 97 4.49 12.80 8.47
CA GLY A 97 3.38 13.38 9.22
C GLY A 97 2.14 13.60 8.34
N PHE A 98 0.96 13.82 8.94
CA PHE A 98 -0.24 14.20 8.20
C PHE A 98 -0.06 15.44 7.31
N ALA A 99 0.59 16.50 7.82
CA ALA A 99 0.83 17.72 7.03
C ALA A 99 1.74 17.45 5.81
N ALA A 100 2.78 16.63 5.98
CA ALA A 100 3.67 16.24 4.89
C ALA A 100 2.94 15.38 3.84
N TYR A 101 2.02 14.52 4.27
CA TYR A 101 1.16 13.74 3.37
C TYR A 101 0.27 14.66 2.52
N VAL A 102 -0.45 15.61 3.13
CA VAL A 102 -1.31 16.56 2.40
C VAL A 102 -0.49 17.38 1.41
N ALA A 103 0.68 17.87 1.83
CA ALA A 103 1.59 18.63 0.97
C ALA A 103 2.13 17.82 -0.23
N SER A 104 2.12 16.49 -0.14
CA SER A 104 2.60 15.61 -1.22
C SER A 104 1.62 15.45 -2.38
N ASN A 105 0.39 15.99 -2.26
CA ASN A 105 -0.68 15.93 -3.26
C ASN A 105 -0.89 14.51 -3.83
N PRO A 106 -1.27 13.54 -2.97
CA PRO A 106 -1.35 12.14 -3.37
C PRO A 106 -2.43 11.88 -4.43
N PRO A 107 -2.27 10.84 -5.28
CA PRO A 107 -3.34 10.40 -6.15
C PRO A 107 -4.58 10.01 -5.33
N GLY A 108 -5.75 10.34 -5.85
CA GLY A 108 -7.02 10.20 -5.15
C GLY A 108 -8.21 10.21 -6.08
N ARG A 109 -9.40 10.08 -5.47
CA ARG A 109 -10.68 10.16 -6.16
C ARG A 109 -10.85 11.50 -6.86
N THR A 110 -11.37 11.46 -8.08
CA THR A 110 -11.85 12.64 -8.79
C THR A 110 -13.15 12.31 -9.50
N GLU A 111 -13.79 13.29 -10.13
CA GLU A 111 -14.98 13.05 -10.96
C GLU A 111 -14.72 12.04 -12.09
N LEU A 112 -13.48 11.96 -12.57
CA LEU A 112 -13.07 11.07 -13.66
C LEU A 112 -12.46 9.76 -13.16
N ARG A 113 -11.86 9.73 -11.96
CA ARG A 113 -11.14 8.58 -11.42
C ARG A 113 -11.89 8.04 -10.21
N THR A 114 -12.55 6.89 -10.36
CA THR A 114 -13.55 6.42 -9.40
C THR A 114 -13.37 4.96 -8.96
N GLU A 115 -12.51 4.19 -9.63
CA GLU A 115 -12.31 2.75 -9.37
C GLU A 115 -10.84 2.37 -9.14
N ILE A 116 -10.61 1.25 -8.45
CA ILE A 116 -9.32 0.53 -8.44
C ILE A 116 -9.45 -0.62 -9.42
N VAL A 117 -8.40 -0.88 -10.20
CA VAL A 117 -8.36 -1.97 -11.17
C VAL A 117 -7.31 -2.99 -10.75
N LEU A 118 -7.70 -4.25 -10.64
CA LEU A 118 -6.79 -5.37 -10.46
C LEU A 118 -6.63 -6.11 -11.78
N LEU A 119 -5.39 -6.28 -12.24
CA LEU A 119 -5.08 -6.92 -13.52
C LEU A 119 -4.23 -8.18 -13.33
N PRO A 120 -4.82 -9.39 -13.43
CA PRO A 120 -4.07 -10.62 -13.28
C PRO A 120 -3.09 -10.86 -14.43
N PHE A 121 -1.92 -11.40 -14.12
CA PHE A 121 -0.90 -11.84 -15.06
C PHE A 121 -0.51 -13.30 -14.85
N GLY A 122 -0.69 -14.10 -15.90
CA GLY A 122 -0.42 -15.53 -15.91
C GLY A 122 -1.68 -16.37 -15.69
N PRO A 123 -1.56 -17.71 -15.83
CA PRO A 123 -2.67 -18.60 -15.53
C PRO A 123 -3.01 -18.53 -14.04
N LEU A 124 -4.30 -18.54 -13.74
CA LEU A 124 -4.83 -18.74 -12.39
C LEU A 124 -5.57 -20.08 -12.37
N ASP A 125 -5.24 -20.94 -11.42
CA ASP A 125 -6.11 -22.06 -11.09
C ASP A 125 -7.37 -21.58 -10.33
N ASP A 126 -8.37 -22.44 -10.18
CA ASP A 126 -9.65 -22.08 -9.54
C ASP A 126 -9.46 -21.54 -8.12
N ARG A 127 -8.48 -22.08 -7.38
CA ARG A 127 -8.17 -21.65 -6.01
C ARG A 127 -7.56 -20.25 -6.00
N GLN A 128 -6.65 -19.98 -6.93
CA GLN A 128 -6.00 -18.68 -7.11
C GLN A 128 -6.99 -17.62 -7.59
N ALA A 129 -7.94 -17.99 -8.45
CA ALA A 129 -9.04 -17.12 -8.85
C ALA A 129 -9.96 -16.78 -7.67
N GLU A 130 -10.31 -17.77 -6.85
CA GLU A 130 -11.11 -17.57 -5.63
C GLU A 130 -10.37 -16.69 -4.59
N LEU A 131 -9.08 -16.93 -4.36
CA LEU A 131 -8.23 -16.08 -3.54
C LEU A 131 -8.27 -14.62 -4.04
N LEU A 132 -8.11 -14.42 -5.35
CA LEU A 132 -8.11 -13.08 -5.94
C LEU A 132 -9.47 -12.39 -5.86
N ALA A 133 -10.57 -13.13 -5.97
CA ALA A 133 -11.92 -12.61 -5.77
C ALA A 133 -12.12 -12.10 -4.33
N GLN A 134 -11.67 -12.88 -3.32
CA GLN A 134 -11.70 -12.46 -1.92
C GLN A 134 -10.83 -11.22 -1.66
N VAL A 135 -9.62 -11.19 -2.26
CA VAL A 135 -8.72 -10.04 -2.21
C VAL A 135 -9.39 -8.80 -2.82
N ALA A 136 -10.04 -8.92 -3.98
CA ALA A 136 -10.74 -7.82 -4.64
C ALA A 136 -11.89 -7.27 -3.78
N ALA A 137 -12.71 -8.15 -3.22
CA ALA A 137 -13.83 -7.78 -2.36
C ALA A 137 -13.36 -7.06 -1.09
N PHE A 138 -12.33 -7.60 -0.41
CA PHE A 138 -11.74 -6.94 0.76
C PHE A 138 -11.13 -5.59 0.40
N THR A 139 -10.42 -5.50 -0.73
CA THR A 139 -9.80 -4.25 -1.21
C THR A 139 -10.85 -3.18 -1.44
N ALA A 140 -12.00 -3.53 -2.00
CA ALA A 140 -13.09 -2.59 -2.24
C ALA A 140 -13.57 -1.96 -0.92
N SER A 141 -13.81 -2.80 0.09
CA SER A 141 -14.17 -2.34 1.44
C SER A 141 -13.03 -1.61 2.16
N TYR A 142 -11.77 -2.00 1.94
CA TYR A 142 -10.62 -1.38 2.58
C TYR A 142 -10.36 0.04 2.10
N PHE A 143 -10.60 0.34 0.83
CA PHE A 143 -10.45 1.70 0.32
C PHE A 143 -11.77 2.43 0.20
N ASP A 144 -12.90 1.74 0.46
CA ASP A 144 -14.25 2.19 0.16
C ASP A 144 -14.38 2.64 -1.30
N VAL A 145 -13.74 1.89 -2.21
CA VAL A 145 -13.62 2.20 -3.64
C VAL A 145 -14.04 0.98 -4.46
N PRO A 146 -14.88 1.13 -5.49
CA PRO A 146 -15.18 0.03 -6.40
C PRO A 146 -13.91 -0.60 -6.96
N VAL A 147 -13.80 -1.93 -6.86
CA VAL A 147 -12.68 -2.68 -7.44
C VAL A 147 -13.18 -3.45 -8.64
N ARG A 148 -12.54 -3.23 -9.78
CA ARG A 148 -12.77 -3.99 -11.01
C ARG A 148 -11.64 -5.00 -11.22
N LEU A 149 -12.01 -6.27 -11.30
CA LEU A 149 -11.08 -7.34 -11.65
C LEU A 149 -11.11 -7.53 -13.18
N GLU A 150 -10.00 -7.27 -13.84
CA GLU A 150 -9.86 -7.41 -15.30
C GLU A 150 -9.68 -8.86 -15.73
N ALA A 151 -9.95 -9.11 -17.02
CA ALA A 151 -9.55 -10.36 -17.64
C ALA A 151 -8.03 -10.52 -17.58
N GLY A 152 -7.57 -11.71 -17.16
CA GLY A 152 -6.15 -12.00 -17.01
C GLY A 152 -5.38 -11.85 -18.32
N ARG A 153 -4.18 -11.28 -18.24
CA ARG A 153 -3.22 -11.19 -19.35
C ARG A 153 -2.15 -12.27 -19.21
N SER A 154 -1.56 -12.67 -20.33
CA SER A 154 -0.40 -13.57 -20.29
C SER A 154 0.79 -12.87 -19.63
N LEU A 155 1.57 -13.64 -18.88
CA LEU A 155 2.91 -13.21 -18.49
C LEU A 155 3.80 -13.00 -19.73
N PRO A 156 4.85 -12.18 -19.63
CA PRO A 156 5.89 -12.15 -20.64
C PRO A 156 6.39 -13.57 -20.95
N ARG A 157 6.60 -13.89 -22.23
CA ARG A 157 6.85 -15.26 -22.70
C ARG A 157 8.01 -15.97 -21.98
N HIS A 158 9.04 -15.22 -21.62
CA HIS A 158 10.23 -15.74 -20.95
C HIS A 158 10.47 -14.97 -19.65
N PRO A 159 10.75 -15.66 -18.52
CA PRO A 159 11.21 -15.01 -17.31
C PRO A 159 12.59 -14.38 -17.55
N ASP A 160 12.88 -13.30 -16.82
CA ASP A 160 14.18 -12.63 -16.91
C ASP A 160 15.30 -13.45 -16.26
N ARG A 161 14.96 -14.33 -15.31
CA ARG A 161 15.90 -15.26 -14.68
C ARG A 161 15.23 -16.54 -14.22
N ILE A 162 16.01 -17.61 -14.16
CA ILE A 162 15.60 -18.88 -13.56
C ILE A 162 16.28 -19.01 -12.21
N ARG A 163 15.49 -19.28 -11.17
CA ARG A 163 15.97 -19.60 -9.82
C ARG A 163 15.83 -21.10 -9.58
N SER A 164 16.70 -21.62 -8.72
CA SER A 164 16.56 -22.98 -8.19
C SER A 164 16.83 -23.01 -6.70
N ALA A 165 16.01 -23.73 -5.95
CA ALA A 165 16.20 -24.03 -4.55
C ALA A 165 15.45 -25.31 -4.19
N ALA A 166 16.01 -26.13 -3.30
CA ALA A 166 15.38 -27.36 -2.81
C ALA A 166 14.86 -28.30 -3.93
N GLY A 167 15.62 -28.43 -5.03
CA GLY A 167 15.26 -29.30 -6.16
C GLY A 167 14.16 -28.75 -7.08
N ARG A 168 13.61 -27.56 -6.81
CA ARG A 168 12.64 -26.88 -7.67
C ARG A 168 13.31 -25.80 -8.50
N GLN A 169 12.79 -25.56 -9.70
CA GLN A 169 13.14 -24.40 -10.54
C GLN A 169 11.91 -23.55 -10.80
N TRP A 170 12.09 -22.23 -10.88
CA TRP A 170 11.01 -21.31 -11.25
C TRP A 170 11.56 -20.08 -11.98
N GLY A 171 10.71 -19.48 -12.82
CA GLY A 171 11.00 -18.22 -13.47
C GLY A 171 10.71 -17.04 -12.55
N GLN A 172 11.53 -15.99 -12.65
CA GLN A 172 11.33 -14.74 -11.92
C GLN A 172 11.40 -13.56 -12.88
N TYR A 173 10.47 -12.61 -12.71
CA TYR A 173 10.23 -11.53 -13.65
C TYR A 173 10.60 -10.17 -13.05
N LEU A 174 11.20 -9.32 -13.87
CA LEU A 174 11.60 -7.97 -13.49
C LEU A 174 10.35 -7.09 -13.42
N THR A 175 10.05 -6.55 -12.25
CA THR A 175 8.90 -5.64 -12.01
C THR A 175 8.89 -4.47 -13.00
N GLY A 176 10.06 -3.92 -13.30
CA GLY A 176 10.25 -2.81 -14.22
C GLY A 176 9.68 -3.06 -15.63
N ARG A 177 9.57 -4.32 -16.08
CA ARG A 177 8.92 -4.67 -17.35
C ARG A 177 7.42 -4.39 -17.30
N PHE A 178 6.77 -4.74 -16.19
CA PHE A 178 5.35 -4.46 -16.01
C PHE A 178 5.12 -2.96 -15.82
N LEU A 179 5.90 -2.33 -14.94
CA LEU A 179 5.73 -0.94 -14.56
C LEU A 179 6.03 0.05 -15.69
N ARG A 180 6.97 -0.25 -16.59
CA ARG A 180 7.34 0.67 -17.68
C ARG A 180 6.74 0.31 -19.03
N ASP A 181 6.54 -0.99 -19.30
CA ASP A 181 6.26 -1.44 -20.66
C ASP A 181 4.83 -1.99 -20.85
N ILE A 182 4.11 -2.32 -19.78
CA ILE A 182 2.80 -3.01 -19.86
C ILE A 182 1.68 -2.23 -19.18
N LEU A 183 1.88 -1.84 -17.92
CA LEU A 183 0.85 -1.20 -17.10
C LEU A 183 0.51 0.23 -17.53
N PRO A 184 1.45 1.06 -18.01
CA PRO A 184 1.11 2.40 -18.50
C PRO A 184 0.05 2.37 -19.61
N ASP A 185 0.18 1.46 -20.57
CA ASP A 185 -0.78 1.29 -21.68
C ASP A 185 -2.08 0.60 -21.24
N ALA A 186 -2.06 -0.08 -20.09
CA ALA A 186 -3.21 -0.80 -19.55
C ALA A 186 -4.07 0.06 -18.60
N LEU A 187 -3.55 1.20 -18.12
CA LEU A 187 -4.19 2.03 -17.11
C LEU A 187 -5.47 2.69 -17.64
N PRO A 188 -6.66 2.28 -17.17
CA PRO A 188 -7.89 2.88 -17.63
C PRO A 188 -8.00 4.34 -17.16
N PRO A 189 -8.59 5.26 -17.96
CA PRO A 189 -8.80 6.65 -17.53
C PRO A 189 -9.62 6.77 -16.23
N SER A 190 -10.56 5.84 -16.01
CA SER A 190 -11.41 5.73 -14.82
C SER A 190 -10.69 5.26 -13.57
N ALA A 191 -9.51 4.66 -13.70
CA ALA A 191 -8.81 4.03 -12.59
C ALA A 191 -8.06 5.06 -11.75
N ILE A 192 -8.32 5.10 -10.45
CA ILE A 192 -7.50 5.82 -9.48
C ILE A 192 -6.15 5.11 -9.31
N ALA A 193 -6.16 3.78 -9.42
CA ALA A 193 -5.00 2.91 -9.31
C ALA A 193 -5.21 1.65 -10.18
N LEU A 194 -4.18 1.23 -10.90
CA LEU A 194 -4.10 -0.07 -11.57
C LEU A 194 -3.00 -0.91 -10.90
N LEU A 195 -3.39 -2.02 -10.29
CA LEU A 195 -2.47 -2.94 -9.65
C LEU A 195 -2.46 -4.28 -10.40
N GLY A 196 -1.34 -4.58 -11.04
CA GLY A 196 -1.09 -5.90 -11.59
C GLY A 196 -0.92 -6.94 -10.48
N VAL A 197 -1.44 -8.15 -10.71
CA VAL A 197 -1.33 -9.28 -9.77
C VAL A 197 -0.76 -10.48 -10.48
N THR A 198 0.22 -11.17 -9.90
CA THR A 198 0.75 -12.40 -10.48
C THR A 198 1.03 -13.51 -9.48
N MET A 199 0.97 -14.76 -9.94
CA MET A 199 1.42 -15.95 -9.21
C MET A 199 2.88 -16.31 -9.54
N ALA A 200 3.53 -15.52 -10.40
CA ALA A 200 4.95 -15.65 -10.70
C ALA A 200 5.81 -14.81 -9.74
N ASP A 201 7.04 -15.24 -9.54
CA ASP A 201 7.99 -14.57 -8.66
C ASP A 201 8.50 -13.25 -9.29
N LEU A 202 8.70 -12.20 -8.47
CA LEU A 202 9.10 -10.87 -8.93
C LEU A 202 10.44 -10.44 -8.30
N TYR A 203 11.16 -9.55 -8.99
CA TYR A 203 12.33 -8.86 -8.44
C TYR A 203 12.49 -7.45 -9.05
N PRO A 204 13.05 -6.48 -8.30
CA PRO A 204 13.10 -5.07 -8.72
C PRO A 204 14.35 -4.74 -9.53
N SER A 205 15.48 -5.38 -9.23
CA SER A 205 16.72 -5.21 -10.00
C SER A 205 17.69 -6.36 -9.77
N PRO A 206 18.73 -6.54 -10.62
CA PRO A 206 19.66 -7.67 -10.53
C PRO A 206 20.34 -7.86 -9.17
N ARG A 207 20.42 -6.82 -8.34
CA ARG A 207 21.02 -6.87 -6.99
C ARG A 207 20.09 -7.47 -5.92
N TRP A 208 18.82 -7.72 -6.24
CA TRP A 208 17.81 -8.14 -5.28
C TRP A 208 17.36 -9.59 -5.46
N ASN A 209 17.02 -10.22 -4.34
CA ASN A 209 16.56 -11.60 -4.31
C ASN A 209 15.10 -11.76 -4.74
N PHE A 210 14.20 -10.89 -4.31
CA PHE A 210 12.80 -10.84 -4.74
C PHE A 210 12.13 -9.60 -4.15
N VAL A 211 10.90 -9.31 -4.58
CA VAL A 211 9.96 -8.43 -3.88
C VAL A 211 8.57 -9.05 -3.87
N PHE A 212 7.75 -8.68 -2.89
CA PHE A 212 6.33 -9.01 -2.90
C PHE A 212 5.55 -8.11 -3.85
N GLY A 213 5.98 -6.87 -4.05
CA GLY A 213 5.45 -5.98 -5.06
C GLY A 213 6.39 -4.82 -5.34
N GLU A 214 6.00 -3.97 -6.27
CA GLU A 214 6.62 -2.66 -6.50
C GLU A 214 5.55 -1.75 -7.11
N ALA A 215 5.41 -0.54 -6.55
CA ALA A 215 4.46 0.46 -7.00
C ALA A 215 5.16 1.79 -7.30
N LEU A 216 4.69 2.47 -8.33
CA LEU A 216 5.10 3.83 -8.65
C LEU A 216 4.11 4.78 -7.98
N LEU A 217 4.55 5.39 -6.88
CA LEU A 217 3.73 6.14 -5.90
C LEU A 217 2.73 7.12 -6.54
N TYR A 218 3.14 7.80 -7.61
CA TYR A 218 2.35 8.85 -8.28
C TYR A 218 1.83 8.46 -9.67
N ASP A 219 2.38 7.41 -10.27
CA ASP A 219 2.00 6.98 -11.63
C ASP A 219 0.72 6.12 -11.63
N ARG A 220 0.16 5.84 -10.44
CA ARG A 220 -1.07 5.06 -10.24
C ARG A 220 -0.98 3.64 -10.78
N ILE A 221 0.24 3.11 -10.91
CA ILE A 221 0.49 1.73 -11.33
C ILE A 221 1.39 0.99 -10.35
N GLY A 222 1.07 -0.29 -10.14
CA GLY A 222 1.88 -1.20 -9.33
C GLY A 222 1.79 -2.63 -9.84
N ILE A 223 2.70 -3.50 -9.41
CA ILE A 223 2.66 -4.94 -9.66
C ILE A 223 3.01 -5.67 -8.37
N TYR A 224 2.25 -6.70 -8.01
CA TYR A 224 2.59 -7.54 -6.87
C TYR A 224 2.45 -9.03 -7.18
N SER A 225 3.16 -9.83 -6.39
CA SER A 225 3.28 -11.28 -6.49
C SER A 225 2.70 -11.94 -5.25
N LEU A 226 1.84 -12.92 -5.51
CA LEU A 226 1.33 -13.86 -4.50
C LEU A 226 2.18 -15.13 -4.42
N ALA A 227 3.17 -15.29 -5.31
CA ALA A 227 3.95 -16.53 -5.46
C ALA A 227 4.56 -17.00 -4.14
N ARG A 228 5.08 -16.05 -3.34
CA ARG A 228 5.83 -16.32 -2.10
C ARG A 228 4.96 -16.37 -0.85
N LEU A 229 3.66 -16.11 -0.96
CA LEU A 229 2.76 -16.06 0.20
C LEU A 229 2.19 -17.44 0.53
N GLY A 230 2.07 -18.29 -0.48
CA GLY A 230 1.52 -19.64 -0.37
C GLY A 230 2.49 -20.67 0.25
N PRO A 231 1.97 -21.69 0.95
CA PRO A 231 2.77 -22.73 1.59
C PRO A 231 3.68 -23.49 0.62
N GLU A 232 3.29 -23.72 -0.64
CA GLU A 232 4.05 -24.52 -1.60
C GLU A 232 5.36 -23.85 -2.01
N PHE A 233 5.39 -22.52 -2.09
CA PHE A 233 6.64 -21.79 -2.34
C PHE A 233 7.61 -21.93 -1.18
N MET A 234 7.08 -22.09 0.03
CA MET A 234 7.83 -22.32 1.25
C MET A 234 8.11 -23.81 1.52
N ASN A 235 7.82 -24.69 0.56
CA ASN A 235 7.89 -26.16 0.72
C ASN A 235 7.13 -26.68 1.96
N ARG A 236 6.00 -26.06 2.27
CA ARG A 236 5.10 -26.45 3.36
C ARG A 236 3.87 -27.14 2.81
N GLN A 237 3.26 -27.99 3.63
CA GLN A 237 1.99 -28.62 3.30
C GLN A 237 0.85 -27.60 3.31
N ARG A 238 -0.09 -27.77 2.39
CA ARG A 238 -1.33 -27.00 2.39
C ARG A 238 -2.27 -27.54 3.46
N THR A 239 -2.50 -26.73 4.47
CA THR A 239 -3.53 -26.92 5.51
C THR A 239 -4.54 -25.79 5.45
N ALA A 240 -5.65 -25.92 6.19
CA ALA A 240 -6.62 -24.83 6.32
C ALA A 240 -5.98 -23.57 6.94
N GLU A 241 -5.13 -23.75 7.96
CA GLU A 241 -4.38 -22.66 8.59
C GLU A 241 -3.41 -21.99 7.61
N ALA A 242 -2.64 -22.78 6.85
CA ALA A 242 -1.73 -22.24 5.85
C ALA A 242 -2.46 -21.47 4.74
N SER A 243 -3.65 -21.92 4.35
CA SER A 243 -4.49 -21.23 3.35
C SER A 243 -5.05 -19.92 3.90
N ARG A 244 -5.47 -19.88 5.17
CA ARG A 244 -5.88 -18.63 5.84
C ARG A 244 -4.72 -17.65 5.98
N LEU A 245 -3.51 -18.14 6.28
CA LEU A 245 -2.32 -17.31 6.36
C LEU A 245 -1.92 -16.73 5.00
N GLU A 246 -1.99 -17.52 3.93
CA GLU A 246 -1.79 -17.06 2.54
C GLU A 246 -2.79 -15.95 2.18
N LEU A 247 -4.08 -16.15 2.50
CA LEU A 247 -5.11 -15.13 2.31
C LEU A 247 -4.80 -13.86 3.11
N ARG A 248 -4.55 -13.98 4.43
CA ARG A 248 -4.24 -12.84 5.29
C ARG A 248 -3.05 -12.02 4.76
N ARG A 249 -1.96 -12.69 4.37
CA ARG A 249 -0.79 -12.05 3.76
C ARG A 249 -1.14 -11.36 2.44
N SER A 250 -1.98 -11.99 1.63
CA SER A 250 -2.45 -11.41 0.36
C SER A 250 -3.23 -10.11 0.60
N LEU A 251 -4.10 -10.08 1.63
CA LEU A 251 -4.83 -8.89 2.04
C LEU A 251 -3.88 -7.79 2.56
N GLN A 252 -2.88 -8.15 3.36
CA GLN A 252 -1.88 -7.20 3.86
C GLN A 252 -1.08 -6.57 2.72
N VAL A 253 -0.53 -7.39 1.82
CA VAL A 253 0.29 -6.92 0.71
C VAL A 253 -0.53 -6.03 -0.23
N VAL A 254 -1.71 -6.47 -0.70
CA VAL A 254 -2.49 -5.67 -1.67
C VAL A 254 -2.85 -4.30 -1.10
N THR A 255 -3.20 -4.24 0.19
CA THR A 255 -3.61 -2.99 0.84
C THR A 255 -2.42 -2.11 1.20
N HIS A 256 -1.25 -2.70 1.44
CA HIS A 256 0.01 -1.98 1.62
C HIS A 256 0.45 -1.31 0.31
N GLU A 257 0.51 -2.06 -0.79
CA GLU A 257 0.92 -1.53 -2.09
C GLU A 257 -0.06 -0.48 -2.62
N LEU A 258 -1.37 -0.70 -2.49
CA LEU A 258 -2.36 0.33 -2.82
C LEU A 258 -2.24 1.56 -1.89
N GLY A 259 -1.90 1.36 -0.61
CA GLY A 259 -1.61 2.45 0.31
C GLY A 259 -0.49 3.37 -0.21
N HIS A 260 0.57 2.79 -0.74
CA HIS A 260 1.63 3.52 -1.44
C HIS A 260 1.11 4.29 -2.66
N MET A 261 0.23 3.70 -3.47
CA MET A 261 -0.39 4.38 -4.62
C MET A 261 -1.33 5.54 -4.23
N PHE A 262 -1.76 5.60 -2.96
CA PHE A 262 -2.47 6.73 -2.37
C PHE A 262 -1.56 7.66 -1.56
N GLY A 263 -0.24 7.56 -1.74
CA GLY A 263 0.77 8.44 -1.16
C GLY A 263 1.14 8.18 0.30
N LEU A 264 0.68 7.08 0.90
CA LEU A 264 1.17 6.65 2.20
C LEU A 264 2.59 6.13 2.04
N VAL A 265 3.56 6.65 2.80
CA VAL A 265 4.86 5.99 2.94
C VAL A 265 4.84 5.02 4.12
N HIS A 266 5.94 4.33 4.36
CA HIS A 266 6.06 3.46 5.50
C HIS A 266 5.81 4.21 6.83
N CYS A 267 5.01 3.59 7.70
CA CYS A 267 4.76 4.09 9.05
C CYS A 267 5.85 3.60 10.00
N ILE A 268 6.42 4.51 10.78
CA ILE A 268 7.49 4.20 11.75
C ILE A 268 7.07 4.43 13.21
N ASP A 269 5.89 5.01 13.43
CA ASP A 269 5.43 5.44 14.77
C ASP A 269 4.52 4.42 15.48
N TRP A 270 3.84 3.58 14.70
CA TRP A 270 2.79 2.68 15.16
C TRP A 270 2.89 1.31 14.50
N ALA A 271 2.40 0.26 15.17
CA ALA A 271 2.03 -0.97 14.49
C ALA A 271 0.93 -0.63 13.47
N CYS A 272 1.20 -0.89 12.20
CA CYS A 272 0.36 -0.47 11.09
C CYS A 272 0.56 -1.39 9.89
N ASN A 273 -0.49 -1.61 9.10
CA ASN A 273 -0.34 -2.29 7.82
C ASN A 273 0.69 -1.61 6.90
N MET A 274 0.93 -0.30 7.07
CA MET A 274 1.95 0.46 6.35
C MET A 274 3.36 0.35 6.93
N ASN A 275 3.67 -0.49 7.92
CA ASN A 275 5.07 -0.69 8.33
C ASN A 275 5.86 -1.35 7.17
N GLY A 276 7.13 -0.98 6.98
CA GLY A 276 8.04 -1.70 6.07
C GLY A 276 8.29 -3.15 6.53
N SER A 277 8.78 -4.02 5.66
CA SER A 277 9.21 -5.37 6.05
C SER A 277 10.28 -5.96 5.16
N ASN A 278 11.23 -6.65 5.78
CA ASN A 278 12.25 -7.46 5.12
C ASN A 278 11.92 -8.96 5.09
N SER A 279 10.86 -9.41 5.78
CA SER A 279 10.57 -10.85 5.92
C SER A 279 9.08 -11.16 6.10
N LEU A 280 8.68 -12.40 5.74
CA LEU A 280 7.32 -12.86 6.03
C LEU A 280 7.00 -12.86 7.53
N GLU A 281 7.98 -13.18 8.38
CA GLU A 281 7.78 -13.17 9.83
C GLU A 281 7.54 -11.76 10.38
N GLU A 282 8.22 -10.75 9.83
CA GLU A 282 7.94 -9.35 10.12
C GLU A 282 6.57 -8.93 9.60
N THR A 283 6.20 -9.31 8.37
CA THR A 283 4.86 -9.06 7.81
C THR A 283 3.75 -9.69 8.63
N ASP A 284 3.93 -10.94 9.10
CA ASP A 284 2.93 -11.67 9.87
C ASP A 284 2.62 -11.01 11.22
N ARG A 285 3.62 -10.36 11.84
CA ARG A 285 3.47 -9.59 13.09
C ARG A 285 2.66 -8.30 12.91
N LYS A 286 2.56 -7.77 11.69
CA LYS A 286 1.85 -6.51 11.42
C LYS A 286 0.33 -6.71 11.54
N PRO A 287 -0.40 -5.66 11.97
CA PRO A 287 -1.84 -5.65 11.88
C PRO A 287 -2.31 -5.43 10.43
N LEU A 288 -3.57 -5.79 10.14
CA LEU A 288 -4.26 -5.39 8.91
C LEU A 288 -4.79 -3.94 8.95
N TYR A 289 -4.94 -3.36 10.15
CA TYR A 289 -5.48 -2.02 10.31
C TYR A 289 -4.45 -0.92 9.98
N LEU A 290 -4.96 0.28 9.69
CA LEU A 290 -4.17 1.51 9.65
C LEU A 290 -4.14 2.15 11.04
N CYS A 291 -2.99 2.66 11.46
CA CYS A 291 -2.86 3.43 12.70
C CYS A 291 -3.65 4.76 12.60
N PRO A 292 -3.80 5.52 13.70
CA PRO A 292 -4.59 6.76 13.68
C PRO A 292 -4.13 7.75 12.60
N GLU A 293 -2.82 7.86 12.40
CA GLU A 293 -2.24 8.78 11.42
C GLU A 293 -2.45 8.31 9.98
N CYS A 294 -2.15 7.05 9.66
CA CYS A 294 -2.39 6.52 8.32
C CYS A 294 -3.88 6.45 7.96
N LEU A 295 -4.76 6.19 8.94
CA LEU A 295 -6.20 6.25 8.76
C LEU A 295 -6.64 7.67 8.40
N ARG A 296 -6.19 8.68 9.15
CA ARG A 296 -6.50 10.09 8.87
C ARG A 296 -6.03 10.53 7.49
N LYS A 297 -4.80 10.17 7.10
CA LYS A 297 -4.26 10.44 5.76
C LYS A 297 -5.15 9.83 4.67
N LEU A 298 -5.43 8.54 4.77
CA LEU A 298 -6.22 7.86 3.74
C LEU A 298 -7.66 8.37 3.69
N GLN A 299 -8.29 8.60 4.85
CA GLN A 299 -9.65 9.13 4.93
C GLN A 299 -9.73 10.55 4.35
N SER A 300 -8.75 11.41 4.60
CA SER A 300 -8.70 12.76 4.03
C SER A 300 -8.60 12.77 2.50
N ASN A 301 -8.08 11.69 1.91
CA ASN A 301 -7.92 11.53 0.46
C ASN A 301 -9.15 10.86 -0.20
N LEU A 302 -9.68 9.79 0.41
CA LEU A 302 -10.74 8.99 -0.20
C LEU A 302 -12.15 9.30 0.32
N GLY A 303 -12.28 10.04 1.43
CA GLY A 303 -13.53 10.56 1.96
C GLY A 303 -14.49 9.50 2.52
N PHE A 304 -14.00 8.32 2.88
CA PHE A 304 -14.86 7.22 3.31
C PHE A 304 -15.47 7.41 4.71
N ASP A 305 -16.62 6.77 4.93
CA ASP A 305 -17.23 6.60 6.26
C ASP A 305 -16.44 5.55 7.05
N VAL A 306 -15.90 5.96 8.20
CA VAL A 306 -14.98 5.11 8.98
C VAL A 306 -15.71 3.92 9.59
N LEU A 307 -16.96 4.13 10.04
CA LEU A 307 -17.73 3.12 10.74
C LEU A 307 -18.22 2.03 9.77
N ALA A 308 -18.82 2.44 8.64
CA ALA A 308 -19.26 1.54 7.59
C ALA A 308 -18.09 0.72 7.03
N ARG A 309 -16.93 1.37 6.82
CA ARG A 309 -15.69 0.71 6.44
C ARG A 309 -15.27 -0.36 7.45
N TYR A 310 -15.20 -0.03 8.74
CA TYR A 310 -14.77 -1.00 9.76
C TYR A 310 -15.74 -2.18 9.91
N ASP A 311 -17.05 -1.95 9.82
CA ASP A 311 -18.03 -3.04 9.84
C ASP A 311 -17.90 -3.97 8.62
N ALA A 312 -17.73 -3.40 7.43
CA ALA A 312 -17.51 -4.16 6.20
C ALA A 312 -16.22 -5.01 6.29
N LEU A 313 -15.13 -4.42 6.78
CA LEU A 313 -13.87 -5.13 7.00
C LEU A 313 -14.02 -6.27 8.01
N ALA A 314 -14.70 -6.04 9.13
CA ALA A 314 -14.99 -7.09 10.10
C ALA A 314 -15.79 -8.24 9.50
N ALA A 315 -16.82 -7.95 8.69
CA ALA A 315 -17.66 -8.95 8.06
C ALA A 315 -16.87 -9.80 7.05
N HIS A 316 -16.06 -9.16 6.19
CA HIS A 316 -15.19 -9.88 5.25
C HIS A 316 -14.22 -10.81 5.98
N LEU A 317 -13.49 -10.29 6.98
CA LEU A 317 -12.51 -11.08 7.72
C LEU A 317 -13.15 -12.27 8.43
N GLU A 318 -14.34 -12.10 9.01
CA GLU A 318 -15.09 -13.22 9.62
C GLU A 318 -15.45 -14.29 8.58
N SER A 319 -16.00 -13.88 7.43
CA SER A 319 -16.38 -14.80 6.35
C SER A 319 -15.18 -15.59 5.78
N MET A 320 -13.98 -14.99 5.84
CA MET A 320 -12.71 -15.56 5.38
C MET A 320 -12.03 -16.46 6.44
N GLY A 321 -12.63 -16.59 7.63
CA GLY A 321 -12.05 -17.35 8.74
C GLY A 321 -10.88 -16.65 9.44
N LEU A 322 -10.76 -15.32 9.27
CA LEU A 322 -9.76 -14.44 9.91
C LEU A 322 -10.37 -13.71 11.13
N GLY A 323 -11.08 -14.46 11.97
CA GLY A 323 -11.86 -13.89 13.09
C GLY A 323 -11.03 -13.09 14.11
N GLN A 324 -9.75 -13.41 14.28
CA GLN A 324 -8.86 -12.66 15.18
C GLN A 324 -8.65 -11.21 14.70
N ASP A 325 -8.39 -11.01 13.40
CA ASP A 325 -8.30 -9.66 12.82
C ASP A 325 -9.68 -8.98 12.82
N ALA A 326 -10.76 -9.73 12.58
CA ALA A 326 -12.13 -9.19 12.58
C ALA A 326 -12.56 -8.62 13.94
N VAL A 327 -12.13 -9.23 15.05
CA VAL A 327 -12.44 -8.77 16.43
C VAL A 327 -11.95 -7.33 16.65
N TRP A 328 -10.78 -6.96 16.14
CA TRP A 328 -10.25 -5.61 16.32
C TRP A 328 -11.19 -4.58 15.67
N PHE A 329 -11.57 -4.79 14.42
CA PHE A 329 -12.48 -3.88 13.70
C PHE A 329 -13.85 -3.77 14.38
N ARG A 330 -14.45 -4.89 14.82
CA ARG A 330 -15.73 -4.86 15.55
C ARG A 330 -15.65 -4.04 16.84
N ARG A 331 -14.59 -4.23 17.62
CA ARG A 331 -14.38 -3.47 18.86
C ARG A 331 -14.24 -1.98 18.58
N ARG A 332 -13.50 -1.60 17.53
CA ARG A 332 -13.37 -0.20 17.11
C ARG A 332 -14.70 0.38 16.67
N SER A 333 -15.46 -0.31 15.82
CA SER A 333 -16.79 0.15 15.40
C SER A 333 -17.73 0.37 16.59
N ALA A 334 -17.74 -0.55 17.56
CA ALA A 334 -18.57 -0.42 18.76
C ALA A 334 -18.16 0.78 19.63
N ALA A 335 -16.85 1.01 19.81
CA ALA A 335 -16.34 2.16 20.56
C ALA A 335 -16.70 3.50 19.89
N ILE A 336 -16.58 3.58 18.55
CA ILE A 336 -16.96 4.78 17.78
C ILE A 336 -18.46 5.05 17.92
N ARG A 337 -19.32 4.02 17.78
CA ARG A 337 -20.78 4.15 17.99
C ARG A 337 -21.12 4.67 19.38
N ALA A 338 -20.48 4.12 20.42
CA ALA A 338 -20.69 4.59 21.78
C ALA A 338 -20.28 6.07 21.94
N GLY A 339 -19.14 6.47 21.38
CA GLY A 339 -18.70 7.85 21.37
C GLY A 339 -19.67 8.79 20.64
N LEU A 340 -20.21 8.38 19.50
CA LEU A 340 -21.21 9.15 18.75
C LEU A 340 -22.49 9.35 19.55
N SER A 341 -22.97 8.34 20.27
CA SER A 341 -24.14 8.44 21.15
C SER A 341 -23.90 9.49 22.24
N VAL A 342 -22.72 9.46 22.89
CA VAL A 342 -22.38 10.44 23.94
C VAL A 342 -22.33 11.86 23.38
N VAL A 343 -21.77 12.04 22.18
CA VAL A 343 -21.73 13.37 21.52
C VAL A 343 -23.14 13.86 21.21
N ALA A 344 -24.03 12.99 20.72
CA ALA A 344 -25.43 13.36 20.45
C ALA A 344 -26.15 13.79 21.75
N ASP A 345 -26.04 12.99 22.81
CA ASP A 345 -26.67 13.29 24.11
C ASP A 345 -26.20 14.65 24.68
N LEU A 346 -24.90 14.96 24.55
CA LEU A 346 -24.34 16.23 25.02
C LEU A 346 -24.84 17.44 24.21
N LEU A 347 -25.06 17.28 22.90
CA LEU A 347 -25.59 18.34 22.05
C LEU A 347 -27.06 18.64 22.39
N GLU A 348 -27.87 17.61 22.61
CA GLU A 348 -29.28 17.76 23.04
C GLU A 348 -29.37 18.46 24.40
N LEU A 349 -28.53 18.09 25.36
CA LEU A 349 -28.46 18.75 26.68
C LEU A 349 -27.99 20.22 26.59
N GLY A 350 -27.11 20.54 25.64
CA GLY A 350 -26.65 21.91 25.39
C GLY A 350 -27.72 22.81 24.78
N GLN A 351 -28.54 22.28 23.87
CA GLN A 351 -29.66 23.00 23.26
C GLN A 351 -30.78 23.27 24.27
N GLY A 352 -31.14 22.28 25.12
CA GLY A 352 -32.14 22.48 26.16
C GLY A 352 -31.76 23.52 27.23
N ARG A 353 -30.46 23.76 27.45
CA ARG A 353 -29.98 24.83 28.34
C ARG A 353 -29.96 26.21 27.68
N ALA A 354 -29.79 26.28 26.37
CA ALA A 354 -29.84 27.55 25.63
C ALA A 354 -31.28 28.08 25.52
N GLU A 355 -32.26 27.18 25.36
CA GLU A 355 -33.69 27.55 25.31
C GLU A 355 -34.25 27.95 26.69
N ALA A 356 -33.76 27.34 27.77
CA ALA A 356 -34.15 27.68 29.14
C ALA A 356 -33.51 28.98 29.69
N GLY A 357 -32.59 29.60 28.96
CA GLY A 357 -31.89 30.83 29.34
C GLY A 357 -32.43 32.11 28.71
N THR A 358 -33.53 32.03 27.97
CA THR A 358 -34.16 33.14 27.23
C THR A 358 -35.53 33.59 27.77
N GLU A 359 -35.92 33.14 28.96
CA GLU A 359 -37.14 33.61 29.66
C GLU A 359 -36.86 34.70 30.70
#